data_AF-A0A0N4TDY4-F1
#
_entry.id   AF-A0A0N4TDY4-F1
#
_cell.length_a   1.000
_cell.length_b   1.000
_cell.length_c   1.000
_cell.angle_alpha   90.00
_cell.angle_beta   90.00
_cell.angle_gamma   90.00
#
_symmetry.space_group_name_H-M   'P 1'
#
loop_
_entity.id
_entity.type
_entity.pdbx_description
1 polymer ?
#
loop_
_entity_poly.entity_id
_entity_poly.type
_entity_poly.pdbx_seq_one_letter_code
_entity_poly.pdbx_strand_id
1 'polypeptide(L)'
;MGVIILVFTVTAFWVIVGVGGPFIVPKGPNRGIVQTMIVLTACCCWLFWILVYLHQLNPLIGPQLPVRTIRWISEKWGDAKELVPS
;
A
#
# COMPACT_ATOMS: atom_id res chain seq x y z
N MET A 1 -14.52 7.92 2.69
CA MET A 1 -13.96 8.73 1.58
C MET A 1 -12.50 8.38 1.30
N GLY A 2 -11.57 8.58 2.26
CA GLY A 2 -10.12 8.34 2.01
C GLY A 2 -9.76 6.91 1.60
N VAL A 3 -10.31 5.89 2.28
CA VAL A 3 -10.06 4.47 1.98
C VAL A 3 -10.40 4.12 0.53
N ILE A 4 -11.57 4.55 0.07
CA ILE A 4 -12.07 4.27 -1.28
C ILE A 4 -11.15 4.89 -2.33
N ILE A 5 -10.75 6.15 -2.14
CA ILE A 5 -9.86 6.86 -3.07
C ILE A 5 -8.52 6.13 -3.21
N LEU A 6 -7.93 5.68 -2.10
CA LEU A 6 -6.65 4.98 -2.10
C LEU A 6 -6.75 3.62 -2.81
N VAL A 7 -7.75 2.81 -2.47
CA VAL A 7 -7.97 1.49 -3.08
C VAL A 7 -8.18 1.61 -4.58
N PHE A 8 -8.99 2.57 -5.02
CA PHE A 8 -9.28 2.78 -6.44
C PHE A 8 -8.03 3.20 -7.21
N THR A 9 -7.26 4.15 -6.66
CA THR A 9 -6.06 4.69 -7.31
C THR A 9 -4.98 3.62 -7.47
N VAL A 10 -4.66 2.88 -6.41
CA VAL A 10 -3.60 1.86 -6.47
C VAL A 10 -4.00 0.66 -7.32
N THR A 11 -5.27 0.27 -7.28
CA THR A 11 -5.79 -0.81 -8.13
C THR A 11 -5.76 -0.41 -9.60
N ALA A 12 -6.22 0.80 -9.94
CA ALA A 12 -6.17 1.30 -11.32
C ALA A 12 -4.72 1.36 -11.84
N PHE A 13 -3.78 1.84 -11.03
CA PHE A 13 -2.36 1.87 -11.40
C PHE A 13 -1.84 0.47 -11.77
N TRP A 14 -2.02 -0.53 -10.91
CA TRP A 14 -1.50 -1.88 -11.18
C TRP A 14 -2.24 -2.61 -12.30
N VAL A 15 -3.53 -2.34 -12.50
CA VAL A 15 -4.28 -2.84 -13.67
C VAL A 15 -3.72 -2.23 -14.96
N ILE A 16 -3.44 -0.93 -14.99
CA ILE A 16 -2.82 -0.28 -16.16
C ILE A 16 -1.43 -0.86 -16.42
N VAL A 17 -0.62 -1.10 -15.39
CA VAL A 17 0.71 -1.71 -15.56
C VAL A 17 0.62 -3.16 -16.04
N GLY A 18 -0.25 -3.98 -15.42
CA GLY A 18 -0.39 -5.40 -15.75
C GLY A 18 -1.04 -5.67 -17.10
N VAL A 19 -2.00 -4.83 -17.51
CA VAL A 19 -2.69 -4.97 -18.80
C VAL A 19 -1.99 -4.16 -19.89
N GLY A 20 -1.63 -2.90 -19.62
CA GLY A 20 -0.99 -2.00 -20.57
C GLY A 20 0.49 -2.31 -20.83
N GLY A 21 1.23 -2.69 -19.79
CA GLY A 21 2.67 -2.99 -19.86
C GLY A 21 3.05 -4.06 -20.89
N PRO A 22 2.32 -5.18 -21.01
CA PRO A 22 2.59 -6.18 -22.04
C PRO A 22 2.46 -5.68 -23.49
N PHE A 23 1.65 -4.65 -23.76
CA PHE A 23 1.46 -4.11 -25.11
C PHE A 23 2.61 -3.21 -25.57
N ILE A 24 3.33 -2.58 -24.63
CA ILE A 24 4.45 -1.68 -24.95
C ILE A 24 5.79 -2.43 -25.13
N VAL A 25 5.83 -3.75 -24.91
CA VAL A 25 7.07 -4.53 -25.01
C VAL A 25 7.51 -4.68 -26.49
N PRO A 26 8.73 -4.24 -26.85
CA PRO A 26 9.22 -4.33 -28.22
C PRO A 26 9.38 -5.77 -28.68
N LYS A 27 9.33 -5.98 -30.01
CA LYS A 27 9.53 -7.30 -30.61
C LYS A 27 10.98 -7.73 -30.44
N GLY A 28 11.19 -8.85 -29.76
CA GLY A 28 12.50 -9.45 -29.56
C GLY A 28 12.39 -10.91 -29.08
N PRO A 29 13.51 -11.66 -29.05
CA PRO A 29 13.52 -13.08 -28.68
C PRO A 29 12.91 -13.35 -27.30
N ASN A 30 13.08 -12.41 -26.37
CA ASN A 30 12.66 -12.55 -24.97
C ASN A 30 11.30 -11.87 -24.68
N ARG A 31 10.53 -11.49 -25.70
CA ARG A 31 9.28 -10.72 -25.53
C ARG A 31 8.29 -11.40 -24.58
N GLY A 32 8.09 -12.71 -24.75
CA GLY A 32 7.17 -13.47 -23.89
C GLY A 32 7.59 -13.46 -22.42
N ILE A 33 8.89 -13.60 -22.15
CA ILE A 33 9.44 -13.57 -20.78
C ILE A 33 9.24 -12.19 -20.16
N VAL A 34 9.52 -11.12 -20.90
CA VAL A 34 9.33 -9.75 -20.38
C VAL A 34 7.86 -9.48 -20.11
N GLN A 35 6.94 -9.93 -20.97
CA GLN A 35 5.50 -9.80 -20.75
C GLN A 35 5.04 -10.54 -19.50
N THR A 36 5.48 -11.78 -19.28
CA THR A 36 5.10 -12.55 -18.09
C THR A 36 5.71 -11.97 -16.82
N MET A 37 6.94 -11.46 -16.88
CA MET A 37 7.55 -10.74 -15.75
C MET A 37 6.73 -9.51 -15.35
N ILE A 38 6.30 -8.69 -16.32
CA ILE A 38 5.48 -7.49 -16.04
C ILE A 38 4.15 -7.88 -15.38
N VAL A 39 3.44 -8.87 -15.94
CA VAL A 39 2.14 -9.32 -15.40
C VAL A 39 2.31 -9.91 -13.99
N LEU A 40 3.30 -10.78 -13.81
CA LEU A 40 3.56 -11.41 -12.51
C LEU A 40 3.93 -10.36 -11.45
N THR A 41 4.80 -9.41 -11.78
CA THR A 41 5.14 -8.30 -10.88
C THR A 41 3.91 -7.48 -10.53
N ALA A 42 3.07 -7.12 -11.51
CA ALA A 42 1.87 -6.34 -11.25
C ALA A 42 0.91 -7.05 -10.29
N CYS A 43 0.68 -8.35 -10.50
CA CYS A 43 -0.14 -9.18 -9.61
C CYS A 43 0.45 -9.26 -8.20
N CYS A 44 1.73 -9.59 -8.07
CA CYS A 44 2.40 -9.74 -6.78
C CYS A 44 2.44 -8.43 -5.99
N CYS A 45 2.77 -7.32 -6.64
CA CYS A 45 2.84 -6.02 -5.98
C CYS A 45 1.46 -5.50 -5.58
N TRP A 46 0.42 -5.72 -6.40
CA TRP A 46 -0.95 -5.38 -6.01
C TRP A 46 -1.44 -6.23 -4.84
N LEU A 47 -1.20 -7.55 -4.87
CA LEU A 47 -1.56 -8.46 -3.78
C LEU A 47 -0.84 -8.10 -2.48
N PHE A 48 0.47 -7.87 -2.53
CA PHE A 48 1.24 -7.45 -1.36
C PHE A 48 0.65 -6.17 -0.76
N TRP A 49 0.40 -5.15 -1.61
CA TRP A 49 -0.13 -3.88 -1.18
C TRP A 49 -1.51 -4.00 -0.53
N ILE A 50 -2.46 -4.70 -1.15
CA ILE A 50 -3.82 -4.81 -0.61
C ILE A 50 -3.83 -5.58 0.71
N LEU A 51 -3.01 -6.64 0.84
CA LEU A 51 -2.94 -7.43 2.06
C LEU A 51 -2.39 -6.62 3.25
N VAL A 52 -1.31 -5.86 3.05
CA VAL A 52 -0.77 -5.02 4.16
C VAL A 52 -1.73 -3.89 4.52
N TYR A 53 -2.43 -3.33 3.53
CA TYR A 53 -3.41 -2.28 3.74
C TYR A 53 -4.63 -2.78 4.53
N LEU A 54 -5.18 -3.93 4.15
CA LEU A 54 -6.34 -4.53 4.84
C LEU A 54 -6.05 -4.87 6.30
N HIS A 55 -4.82 -5.32 6.61
CA HIS A 55 -4.42 -5.60 7.99
C HIS A 55 -4.48 -4.38 8.92
N GLN A 56 -4.47 -3.16 8.38
CA GLN A 56 -4.45 -1.92 9.15
C GLN A 56 -5.81 -1.22 9.23
N LEU A 57 -6.85 -1.69 8.54
CA LEU A 57 -8.14 -0.99 8.49
C LEU A 57 -8.92 -1.02 9.81
N ASN A 58 -8.84 -2.13 10.54
CA ASN A 58 -9.45 -2.30 11.86
C ASN A 58 -8.40 -2.87 12.82
N PRO A 59 -7.46 -2.05 13.32
CA PRO A 59 -6.41 -2.53 14.20
C PRO A 59 -6.99 -2.89 15.57
N LEU A 60 -6.72 -4.11 16.05
CA LEU A 60 -7.11 -4.54 17.40
C LEU A 60 -6.10 -4.08 18.46
N ILE A 61 -4.86 -3.79 18.05
CA ILE A 61 -3.74 -3.51 18.94
C ILE A 61 -3.09 -2.20 18.50
N GLY A 62 -2.96 -1.27 19.45
CA GLY A 62 -2.23 -0.02 19.27
C GLY A 62 -0.74 -0.15 19.62
N PRO A 63 0.10 0.81 19.19
CA PRO A 63 1.52 0.82 19.49
C PRO A 63 1.78 1.04 21.00
N GLN A 64 2.69 0.25 21.59
CA GLN A 64 3.14 0.40 22.98
C GLN A 64 4.41 1.26 23.01
N LEU A 65 4.30 2.49 23.54
CA LEU A 65 5.38 3.49 23.48
C LEU A 65 5.80 3.93 24.90
N PRO A 66 7.10 4.13 25.16
CA PRO A 66 7.54 4.69 26.43
C PRO A 66 7.14 6.16 26.53
N VAL A 67 6.87 6.62 27.76
CA VAL A 67 6.38 7.98 28.07
C VAL A 67 7.24 9.08 27.42
N ARG A 68 8.57 8.89 27.38
CA ARG A 68 9.47 9.85 26.71
C ARG A 68 9.09 10.06 25.24
N THR A 69 8.79 8.99 24.52
CA THR A 69 8.48 9.03 23.08
C THR A 69 7.10 9.64 22.86
N ILE A 70 6.14 9.35 23.73
CA ILE A 70 4.80 9.97 23.69
C ILE A 70 4.93 11.50 23.85
N ARG A 71 5.73 11.95 24.81
CA ARG A 71 5.99 13.39 25.02
C ARG A 71 6.66 14.05 23.81
N TRP A 72 7.62 13.36 23.19
CA TRP A 72 8.25 13.83 21.94
C TRP A 72 7.26 13.93 20.78
N ILE A 73 6.36 12.96 20.64
CA ILE A 73 5.32 12.98 19.60
C ILE A 73 4.37 14.16 19.82
N SER A 74 3.93 14.37 21.06
CA SER A 74 3.11 15.53 21.46
C SER A 74 3.79 16.86 21.09
N GLU A 75 5.09 17.00 21.37
CA GLU A 75 5.82 18.23 21.03
C GLU A 75 5.91 18.49 19.52
N LYS A 76 6.07 17.45 18.69
CA LYS A 76 6.28 17.59 17.24
C LYS A 76 5.01 17.55 16.40
N TRP A 77 4.02 16.77 16.84
CA TRP A 77 2.80 16.46 16.08
C TRP A 77 1.54 16.94 16.79
N GLY A 78 1.65 17.47 18.01
CA GLY A 78 0.54 17.91 18.84
C GLY A 78 -0.08 16.79 19.67
N ASP A 79 -0.92 17.17 20.63
CA ASP A 79 -1.64 16.23 21.49
C ASP A 79 -2.79 15.53 20.75
N ALA A 80 -3.10 14.32 21.19
CA ALA A 80 -4.27 13.59 20.72
C ALA A 80 -5.56 14.32 21.15
N LYS A 81 -6.53 14.41 20.23
CA LYS A 81 -7.83 15.03 20.51
C LYS A 81 -8.69 14.24 21.51
N GLU A 82 -8.43 12.94 21.62
CA GLU A 82 -9.19 12.02 22.46
C GLU A 82 -8.23 11.04 23.14
N LEU A 83 -8.42 10.82 24.44
CA LEU A 83 -7.63 9.89 25.23
C LEU A 83 -8.38 8.57 25.30
N VAL A 84 -7.68 7.46 25.06
CA VAL A 84 -8.27 6.13 25.23
C VAL A 84 -8.49 5.90 26.73
N PRO A 85 -9.72 5.66 27.20
CA PRO A 85 -9.98 5.39 28.61
C PRO A 85 -9.26 4.10 29.03
N SER A 86 -8.59 4.16 30.18
CA SER A 86 -7.82 3.08 30.80
C SER A 86 -8.69 2.00 31.41
#